data_AF-A0A0F2R3K2-F1
#
_entry.id   AF-A0A0F2R3K2-F1
#
_cell.length_a   1.000
_cell.length_b   1.000
_cell.length_c   1.000
_cell.angle_alpha   90.00
_cell.angle_beta   90.00
_cell.angle_gamma   90.00
#
_symmetry.space_group_name_H-M   'P 1'
#
loop_
_entity.id
_entity.type
_entity.pdbx_description
1 polymer ?
#
loop_
_entity_poly.entity_id
_entity_poly.type
_entity_poly.pdbx_seq_one_letter_code
_entity_poly.pdbx_strand_id
1 'polypeptide(L)'
;MKSTRYGEWLGCALRGLVLGALLIAGHPLPLSADLREMSELQMSEITGSGFSRFAIDGNTVRADFNILANTYTEIASLKMGYWDKGSGAGWDQNWTDVQFGTPTQDMSLNGLYIEATFENLADSANRRLTGVFFGFREVSGDLRANFESLSKIGVNGAPDDQRAVTGTQTFVFNNSELAVSLQLEGDQQGIWVRFGEGTTSTVNP
;
A
#
# COMPACT_ATOMS: atom_id res chain seq x y z
N MET A 1 -11.43 -81.59 -7.82
CA MET A 1 -10.84 -82.16 -6.59
C MET A 1 -11.32 -81.32 -5.41
N LYS A 2 -11.92 -81.98 -4.42
CA LYS A 2 -12.46 -81.39 -3.18
C LYS A 2 -11.32 -80.95 -2.25
N SER A 3 -11.49 -79.81 -1.58
CA SER A 3 -10.98 -79.59 -0.22
C SER A 3 -11.67 -78.36 0.38
N THR A 4 -12.61 -78.63 1.31
CA THR A 4 -13.12 -77.69 2.31
C THR A 4 -12.22 -77.75 3.54
N ARG A 5 -11.99 -76.60 4.22
CA ARG A 5 -11.87 -76.57 5.69
C ARG A 5 -12.50 -75.30 6.27
N TYR A 6 -13.44 -75.57 7.17
CA TYR A 6 -14.09 -74.70 8.14
C TYR A 6 -13.22 -74.54 9.40
N GLY A 7 -13.48 -73.49 10.16
CA GLY A 7 -12.98 -73.24 11.52
C GLY A 7 -12.07 -72.00 11.55
N GLU A 8 -12.24 -71.01 12.43
CA GLU A 8 -12.82 -71.04 13.76
C GLU A 8 -13.40 -69.65 14.11
N TRP A 9 -14.65 -69.66 14.55
CA TRP A 9 -15.20 -68.66 15.46
C TRP A 9 -14.66 -68.98 16.85
N LEU A 10 -13.91 -68.07 17.48
CA LEU A 10 -13.79 -67.87 18.93
C LEU A 10 -12.68 -66.86 19.21
N GLY A 11 -13.04 -65.58 19.08
CA GLY A 11 -12.24 -64.43 19.49
C GLY A 11 -13.15 -63.31 19.98
N CYS A 12 -14.20 -63.67 20.71
CA CYS A 12 -15.03 -62.72 21.43
C CYS A 12 -14.27 -62.15 22.63
N ALA A 13 -14.62 -60.90 22.96
CA ALA A 13 -14.48 -60.28 24.27
C ALA A 13 -13.08 -59.79 24.68
N LEU A 14 -12.52 -58.80 23.97
CA LEU A 14 -11.75 -57.72 24.62
C LEU A 14 -11.45 -56.55 23.65
N ARG A 15 -12.42 -55.65 23.40
CA ARG A 15 -12.18 -54.28 22.90
C ARG A 15 -13.44 -53.40 22.85
N GLY A 16 -14.39 -53.67 23.74
CA GLY A 16 -15.47 -52.74 24.07
C GLY A 16 -15.03 -51.83 25.21
N LEU A 17 -14.32 -50.74 24.89
CA LEU A 17 -14.25 -49.49 25.66
C LEU A 17 -13.28 -48.54 24.96
N VAL A 18 -13.54 -47.24 25.07
CA VAL A 18 -12.91 -46.11 24.35
C VAL A 18 -13.62 -45.75 23.02
N LEU A 19 -14.96 -45.78 23.06
CA LEU A 19 -15.79 -44.84 22.32
C LEU A 19 -16.31 -43.82 23.36
N GLY A 20 -15.54 -42.78 23.66
CA GLY A 20 -15.87 -41.83 24.72
C GLY A 20 -14.75 -40.87 25.10
N ALA A 21 -14.42 -39.94 24.21
CA ALA A 21 -13.79 -38.65 24.52
C ALA A 21 -13.73 -37.78 23.24
N LEU A 22 -14.90 -37.44 22.69
CA LEU A 22 -15.06 -36.27 21.82
C LEU A 22 -15.82 -35.23 22.68
N LEU A 23 -15.38 -33.97 22.63
CA LEU A 23 -15.85 -32.79 23.38
C LEU A 23 -15.18 -32.56 24.75
N ILE A 24 -14.14 -31.73 24.77
CA ILE A 24 -14.08 -30.40 25.41
C ILE A 24 -12.60 -29.95 25.37
N ALA A 25 -12.27 -29.07 24.42
CA ALA A 25 -11.19 -28.08 24.55
C ALA A 25 -11.25 -27.11 23.35
N GLY A 26 -12.43 -26.54 23.10
CA GLY A 26 -12.55 -25.34 22.26
C GLY A 26 -12.04 -24.14 23.06
N HIS A 27 -10.72 -23.96 23.12
CA HIS A 27 -10.15 -22.66 23.46
C HIS A 27 -9.98 -21.91 22.13
N PRO A 28 -10.71 -20.81 21.89
CA PRO A 28 -10.29 -19.89 20.84
C PRO A 28 -8.91 -19.40 21.26
N LEU A 29 -7.86 -19.87 20.58
CA LEU A 29 -6.59 -19.16 20.65
C LEU A 29 -6.90 -17.72 20.23
N PRO A 30 -6.52 -16.71 21.02
CA PRO A 30 -6.61 -15.34 20.55
C PRO A 30 -5.70 -15.27 19.32
N LEU A 31 -6.31 -15.27 18.13
CA LEU A 31 -5.65 -14.87 16.91
C LEU A 31 -5.35 -13.39 17.08
N SER A 32 -4.23 -13.10 17.71
CA SER A 32 -3.61 -11.79 17.64
C SER A 32 -3.00 -11.72 16.24
N ALA A 33 -3.74 -11.09 15.32
CA ALA A 33 -3.18 -10.66 14.05
C ALA A 33 -2.30 -9.45 14.34
N ASP A 34 -1.09 -9.72 14.81
CA ASP A 34 -0.08 -8.69 15.06
C ASP A 34 0.82 -8.58 13.82
N LEU A 35 1.19 -7.36 13.46
CA LEU A 35 2.06 -7.12 12.30
C LEU A 35 3.48 -7.52 12.69
N ARG A 36 3.92 -8.69 12.23
CA ARG A 36 5.27 -9.20 12.49
C ARG A 36 6.19 -8.88 11.32
N GLU A 37 7.35 -8.28 11.61
CA GLU A 37 8.42 -8.07 10.65
C GLU A 37 8.83 -9.41 10.01
N MET A 38 8.80 -9.48 8.68
CA MET A 38 9.19 -10.67 7.93
C MET A 38 10.71 -10.68 7.75
N SER A 39 11.33 -11.86 7.88
CA SER A 39 12.73 -12.01 7.53
C SER A 39 12.93 -11.95 6.01
N GLU A 40 14.15 -11.64 5.56
CA GLU A 40 14.51 -11.61 4.13
C GLU A 40 14.19 -12.95 3.43
N LEU A 41 14.39 -14.07 4.14
CA LEU A 41 14.05 -15.40 3.65
C LEU A 41 12.53 -15.55 3.45
N GLN A 42 11.73 -15.10 4.41
CA GLN A 42 10.27 -15.17 4.33
C GLN A 42 9.70 -14.25 3.25
N MET A 43 10.34 -13.10 3.01
CA MET A 43 10.03 -12.26 1.85
C MET A 43 10.34 -12.97 0.54
N SER A 44 11.46 -13.70 0.46
CA SER A 44 11.83 -14.47 -0.73
C SER A 44 10.92 -15.68 -0.99
N GLU A 45 10.27 -16.19 0.06
CA GLU A 45 9.36 -17.34 0.02
C GLU A 45 7.91 -16.95 -0.37
N ILE A 46 7.58 -15.65 -0.51
CA ILE A 46 6.28 -15.23 -1.05
C ILE A 46 6.21 -15.57 -2.54
N THR A 47 5.64 -16.72 -2.87
CA THR A 47 5.39 -17.13 -4.26
C THR A 47 3.98 -16.75 -4.69
N GLY A 48 3.79 -15.48 -5.09
CA GLY A 48 2.65 -15.01 -5.86
C GLY A 48 3.10 -14.54 -7.24
N SER A 49 3.52 -15.44 -8.14
CA SER A 49 4.03 -15.01 -9.44
C SER A 49 2.93 -14.35 -10.27
N GLY A 50 3.12 -13.10 -10.68
CA GLY A 50 2.25 -12.38 -11.62
C GLY A 50 1.28 -11.36 -10.99
N PHE A 51 1.05 -11.41 -9.68
CA PHE A 51 0.21 -10.43 -8.97
C PHE A 51 1.01 -9.42 -8.15
N SER A 52 2.10 -9.86 -7.50
CA SER A 52 2.95 -8.96 -6.72
C SER A 52 4.43 -9.25 -6.92
N ARG A 53 5.26 -8.23 -6.74
CA ARG A 53 6.73 -8.32 -6.80
C ARG A 53 7.31 -7.53 -5.64
N PHE A 54 8.20 -8.17 -4.89
CA PHE A 54 8.95 -7.50 -3.82
C PHE A 54 10.41 -7.35 -4.25
N ALA A 55 10.98 -6.19 -4.01
CA ALA A 55 12.36 -5.88 -4.33
C ALA A 55 13.00 -5.08 -3.21
N ILE A 56 14.30 -5.31 -3.01
CA ILE A 56 15.15 -4.49 -2.17
C ILE A 56 16.23 -3.93 -3.09
N ASP A 57 16.39 -2.62 -3.12
CA ASP A 57 17.43 -1.91 -3.86
C ASP A 57 18.09 -0.89 -2.94
N GLY A 58 19.35 -1.16 -2.57
CA GLY A 58 20.06 -0.37 -1.56
C GLY A 58 19.29 -0.30 -0.23
N ASN A 59 18.86 0.91 0.12
CA ASN A 59 18.09 1.20 1.34
C ASN A 59 16.57 1.28 1.12
N THR A 60 16.10 0.89 -0.07
CA THR A 60 14.70 0.98 -0.45
C THR A 60 14.09 -0.41 -0.57
N VAL A 61 12.95 -0.60 0.09
CA VAL A 61 12.14 -1.82 -0.01
C VAL A 61 10.86 -1.48 -0.76
N ARG A 62 10.54 -2.24 -1.80
CA ARG A 62 9.39 -1.98 -2.67
C ARG A 62 8.53 -3.22 -2.85
N ALA A 63 7.21 -3.02 -2.74
CA ALA A 63 6.17 -3.95 -3.09
C ALA A 63 5.37 -3.39 -4.28
N ASP A 64 5.45 -4.04 -5.43
CA ASP A 64 4.61 -3.74 -6.59
C ASP A 64 3.43 -4.72 -6.63
N PHE A 65 2.28 -4.22 -7.05
CA PHE A 65 1.06 -4.99 -7.25
C PHE A 65 0.54 -4.74 -8.66
N ASN A 66 0.11 -5.81 -9.34
CA ASN A 66 -0.52 -5.77 -10.65
C ASN A 66 -2.00 -5.38 -10.51
N ILE A 67 -2.23 -4.16 -10.03
CA ILE A 67 -3.55 -3.59 -9.82
C ILE A 67 -3.77 -2.46 -10.82
N LEU A 68 -4.87 -2.58 -11.55
CA LEU A 68 -5.44 -1.55 -12.41
C LEU A 68 -6.76 -1.08 -11.80
N ALA A 69 -6.91 0.22 -11.65
CA ALA A 69 -8.19 0.85 -11.36
C ALA A 69 -8.51 1.88 -12.45
N ASN A 70 -9.75 1.92 -12.91
CA ASN A 70 -10.26 3.00 -13.75
C ASN A 70 -11.39 3.66 -12.98
N THR A 71 -11.36 4.98 -12.84
CA THR A 71 -12.37 5.67 -12.05
C THR A 71 -12.64 7.08 -12.56
N TYR A 72 -13.93 7.44 -12.51
CA TYR A 72 -14.36 8.82 -12.33
C TYR A 72 -14.81 8.99 -10.89
N THR A 73 -14.19 9.88 -10.13
CA THR A 73 -14.54 10.12 -8.74
C THR A 73 -14.47 11.60 -8.40
N GLU A 74 -15.53 12.09 -7.77
CA GLU A 74 -15.57 13.42 -7.19
C GLU A 74 -15.50 13.33 -5.67
N ILE A 75 -14.61 14.11 -5.07
CA ILE A 75 -14.41 14.19 -3.62
C ILE A 75 -14.54 15.65 -3.23
N ALA A 76 -15.53 15.96 -2.41
CA ALA A 76 -15.79 17.34 -1.97
C ALA A 76 -14.59 17.94 -1.22
N SER A 77 -13.91 17.14 -0.38
CA SER A 77 -12.71 17.59 0.32
C SER A 77 -11.78 16.43 0.67
N LEU A 78 -10.47 16.66 0.46
CA LEU A 78 -9.38 15.76 0.82
C LEU A 78 -8.38 16.55 1.68
N LYS A 79 -8.18 16.11 2.93
CA LYS A 79 -7.29 16.78 3.90
C LYS A 79 -6.35 15.78 4.55
N MET A 80 -5.05 16.08 4.53
CA MET A 80 -4.02 15.21 5.07
C MET A 80 -2.91 16.05 5.73
N GLY A 81 -2.41 15.57 6.88
CA GLY A 81 -1.25 16.14 7.56
C GLY A 81 -1.51 17.51 8.20
N TYR A 82 -2.33 17.57 9.26
CA TYR A 82 -2.50 18.79 10.05
C TYR A 82 -1.52 18.83 11.23
N TRP A 83 -0.54 19.73 11.17
CA TRP A 83 0.48 19.86 12.22
C TRP A 83 1.22 21.18 12.16
N ASP A 84 1.94 21.51 13.24
CA ASP A 84 2.75 22.71 13.39
C ASP A 84 4.23 22.43 13.07
N LYS A 85 4.77 23.17 12.10
CA LYS A 85 6.18 23.08 11.67
C LYS A 85 7.06 24.17 12.29
N GLY A 86 6.62 24.76 13.41
CA GLY A 86 7.29 25.87 14.07
C GLY A 86 6.91 27.26 13.52
N SER A 87 6.09 27.31 12.47
CA SER A 87 5.53 28.55 11.90
C SER A 87 3.99 28.61 12.01
N GLY A 88 3.38 27.69 12.77
CA GLY A 88 1.94 27.57 12.94
C GLY A 88 1.37 26.27 12.38
N ALA A 89 0.24 25.84 12.96
CA ALA A 89 -0.49 24.67 12.51
C ALA A 89 -1.10 24.88 11.11
N GLY A 90 -1.00 23.87 10.26
CA GLY A 90 -1.56 23.90 8.92
C GLY A 90 -1.65 22.51 8.30
N TRP A 91 -2.41 22.40 7.20
CA TRP A 91 -2.55 21.17 6.42
C TRP A 91 -1.44 21.07 5.38
N ASP A 92 -0.79 19.91 5.26
CA ASP A 92 0.12 19.63 4.15
C ASP A 92 -0.64 19.46 2.82
N GLN A 93 -1.83 18.85 2.89
CA GLN A 93 -2.76 18.72 1.79
C GLN A 93 -4.13 19.21 2.23
N ASN A 94 -4.66 20.22 1.54
CA ASN A 94 -6.04 20.69 1.68
C ASN A 94 -6.60 20.97 0.29
N TRP A 95 -7.35 20.01 -0.23
CA TRP A 95 -7.92 20.08 -1.57
C TRP A 95 -9.44 20.09 -1.45
N THR A 96 -10.08 20.92 -2.27
CA THR A 96 -11.54 20.99 -2.43
C THR A 96 -11.90 20.72 -3.89
N ASP A 97 -13.13 20.28 -4.13
CA ASP A 97 -13.64 19.99 -5.48
C ASP A 97 -12.72 19.06 -6.29
N VAL A 98 -12.26 17.99 -5.66
CA VAL A 98 -11.32 17.04 -6.28
C VAL A 98 -12.06 16.15 -7.26
N GLN A 99 -11.52 15.99 -8.46
CA GLN A 99 -12.00 15.10 -9.50
C GLN A 99 -10.82 14.24 -9.99
N PHE A 100 -10.96 12.92 -9.91
CA PHE A 100 -10.14 11.96 -10.62
C PHE A 100 -10.91 11.53 -11.87
N GLY A 101 -10.37 11.81 -13.04
CA GLY A 101 -11.05 11.64 -14.33
C GLY A 101 -12.03 12.77 -14.64
N THR A 102 -12.84 12.56 -15.67
CA THR A 102 -13.89 13.48 -16.12
C THR A 102 -15.21 12.73 -16.29
N PRO A 103 -16.36 13.41 -16.37
CA PRO A 103 -17.66 12.76 -16.57
C PRO A 103 -17.76 11.85 -17.81
N THR A 104 -16.87 12.03 -18.78
CA THR A 104 -16.85 11.26 -20.05
C THR A 104 -15.63 10.36 -20.20
N GLN A 105 -14.66 10.42 -19.28
CA GLN A 105 -13.40 9.70 -19.39
C GLN A 105 -12.84 9.41 -17.99
N ASP A 106 -12.77 8.13 -17.64
CA ASP A 106 -12.13 7.68 -16.41
C ASP A 106 -10.62 7.98 -16.41
N MET A 107 -10.08 8.22 -15.23
CA MET A 107 -8.64 8.18 -14.97
C MET A 107 -8.19 6.73 -14.76
N SER A 108 -7.14 6.34 -15.47
CA SER A 108 -6.53 5.02 -15.37
C SER A 108 -5.36 5.07 -14.38
N LEU A 109 -5.36 4.13 -13.43
CA LEU A 109 -4.40 4.00 -12.35
C LEU A 109 -3.81 2.58 -12.42
N ASN A 110 -2.63 2.44 -13.03
CA ASN A 110 -1.98 1.15 -13.22
C ASN A 110 -0.69 1.00 -12.41
N GLY A 111 -0.46 -0.22 -11.91
CA GLY A 111 0.76 -0.60 -11.22
C GLY A 111 0.88 0.04 -9.84
N LEU A 112 -0.07 -0.28 -8.95
CA LEU A 112 0.01 0.08 -7.54
C LEU A 112 1.36 -0.35 -6.95
N TYR A 113 1.98 0.51 -6.16
CA TYR A 113 3.17 0.17 -5.41
C TYR A 113 3.16 0.79 -4.02
N ILE A 114 3.91 0.16 -3.12
CA ILE A 114 4.29 0.68 -1.82
C ILE A 114 5.81 0.59 -1.73
N GLU A 115 6.45 1.68 -1.34
CA GLU A 115 7.90 1.78 -1.25
C GLU A 115 8.27 2.40 0.09
N ALA A 116 9.22 1.80 0.79
CA ALA A 116 9.73 2.27 2.07
C ALA A 116 11.22 2.55 1.93
N THR A 117 11.64 3.73 2.35
CA THR A 117 13.05 4.14 2.37
C THR A 117 13.57 4.11 3.79
N PHE A 118 14.77 3.55 3.96
CA PHE A 118 15.41 3.42 5.24
C PHE A 118 16.76 4.15 5.28
N GLU A 119 17.22 4.44 6.47
CA GLU A 119 18.64 4.57 6.78
C GLU A 119 19.13 3.26 7.39
N ASN A 120 20.35 2.86 6.99
CA ASN A 120 21.03 1.69 7.51
C ASN A 120 20.20 0.40 7.42
N LEU A 121 19.57 0.13 6.26
CA LEU A 121 18.67 -1.02 6.10
C LEU A 121 19.35 -2.34 6.53
N ALA A 122 20.62 -2.53 6.21
CA ALA A 122 21.37 -3.74 6.55
C ALA A 122 21.73 -3.88 8.04
N ASP A 123 21.65 -2.82 8.84
CA ASP A 123 22.00 -2.85 10.27
C ASP A 123 20.73 -2.84 11.12
N SER A 124 20.29 -4.01 11.59
CA SER A 124 19.06 -4.15 12.38
C SER A 124 19.05 -3.33 13.67
N ALA A 125 20.21 -2.97 14.24
CA ALA A 125 20.27 -2.19 15.48
C ALA A 125 20.06 -0.69 15.24
N ASN A 126 20.42 -0.19 14.05
CA ASN A 126 20.35 1.23 13.68
C ASN A 126 19.43 1.51 12.48
N ARG A 127 18.68 0.50 12.03
CA ARG A 127 17.71 0.59 10.93
C ARG A 127 16.62 1.58 11.30
N ARG A 128 16.40 2.56 10.44
CA ARG A 128 15.38 3.61 10.65
C ARG A 128 14.60 3.87 9.38
N LEU A 129 13.28 3.87 9.48
CA LEU A 129 12.39 4.24 8.37
C LEU A 129 12.41 5.77 8.20
N THR A 130 12.74 6.27 7.02
CA THR A 130 12.80 7.70 6.72
C THR A 130 11.66 8.18 5.83
N GLY A 131 11.09 7.28 5.02
CA GLY A 131 9.93 7.63 4.22
C GLY A 131 9.13 6.44 3.69
N VAL A 132 7.88 6.69 3.34
CA VAL A 132 6.99 5.73 2.69
C VAL A 132 6.31 6.40 1.51
N PHE A 133 6.36 5.78 0.34
CA PHE A 133 5.59 6.16 -0.84
C PHE A 133 4.53 5.12 -1.11
N PHE A 134 3.34 5.56 -1.51
CA PHE A 134 2.30 4.71 -2.04
C PHE A 134 1.63 5.40 -3.22
N GLY A 135 1.40 4.66 -4.31
CA GLY A 135 0.92 5.28 -5.53
C GLY A 135 0.82 4.33 -6.70
N PHE A 136 0.60 4.88 -7.87
CA PHE A 136 0.52 4.16 -9.14
C PHE A 136 1.62 4.66 -10.06
N ARG A 137 2.31 3.73 -10.73
CA ARG A 137 3.41 4.05 -11.66
C ARG A 137 2.92 4.65 -12.97
N GLU A 138 1.81 4.14 -13.46
CA GLU A 138 1.33 4.36 -14.82
C GLU A 138 -0.08 4.94 -14.72
N VAL A 139 -0.15 6.26 -14.59
CA VAL A 139 -1.40 7.00 -14.49
C VAL A 139 -1.66 7.76 -15.79
N SER A 140 -2.91 7.71 -16.24
CA SER A 140 -3.37 8.48 -17.41
C SER A 140 -4.74 9.08 -17.15
N GLY A 141 -4.93 10.34 -17.54
CA GLY A 141 -6.16 11.10 -17.31
C GLY A 141 -5.95 12.31 -16.40
N ASP A 142 -7.05 12.90 -15.95
CA ASP A 142 -7.04 14.21 -15.30
C ASP A 142 -7.23 14.10 -13.78
N LEU A 143 -6.43 14.82 -13.01
CA LEU A 143 -6.70 15.17 -11.62
C LEU A 143 -6.98 16.67 -11.55
N ARG A 144 -8.21 17.05 -11.26
CA ARG A 144 -8.58 18.43 -11.01
C ARG A 144 -8.87 18.63 -9.53
N ALA A 145 -8.44 19.75 -8.96
CA ALA A 145 -8.89 20.19 -7.64
C ALA A 145 -8.65 21.70 -7.46
N ASN A 146 -9.29 22.28 -6.46
CA ASN A 146 -8.87 23.54 -5.86
C ASN A 146 -7.90 23.26 -4.70
N PHE A 147 -6.66 23.70 -4.87
CA PHE A 147 -5.57 23.45 -3.94
C PHE A 147 -5.40 24.62 -2.96
N GLU A 148 -6.11 24.55 -1.84
CA GLU A 148 -5.97 25.48 -0.71
C GLU A 148 -4.70 25.21 0.11
N SER A 149 -4.12 24.02 -0.02
CA SER A 149 -2.76 23.69 0.41
C SER A 149 -2.27 22.46 -0.37
N LEU A 150 -1.13 22.57 -1.03
CA LEU A 150 -0.49 21.49 -1.77
C LEU A 150 0.99 21.43 -1.37
N SER A 151 1.39 20.32 -0.74
CA SER A 151 2.80 19.98 -0.58
C SER A 151 3.19 18.96 -1.65
N LYS A 152 4.06 19.33 -2.58
CA LYS A 152 4.47 18.47 -3.70
C LYS A 152 5.98 18.32 -3.80
N ILE A 153 6.39 17.12 -4.18
CA ILE A 153 7.77 16.83 -4.55
C ILE A 153 7.97 17.32 -5.98
N GLY A 154 9.01 18.14 -6.19
CA GLY A 154 9.42 18.63 -7.48
C GLY A 154 9.97 17.49 -8.35
N VAL A 155 9.64 17.53 -9.64
CA VAL A 155 10.16 16.60 -10.65
C VAL A 155 10.90 17.37 -11.73
N ASN A 156 11.81 16.71 -12.45
CA ASN A 156 12.61 17.34 -13.52
C ASN A 156 13.40 18.59 -13.08
N GLY A 157 13.93 18.59 -11.86
CA GLY A 157 14.71 19.71 -11.31
C GLY A 157 13.87 20.91 -10.86
N ALA A 158 12.52 20.80 -10.89
CA ALA A 158 11.67 21.74 -10.17
C ALA A 158 11.91 21.60 -8.65
N PRO A 159 11.86 22.71 -7.89
CA PRO A 159 11.95 22.63 -6.44
C PRO A 159 10.71 21.98 -5.85
N ASP A 160 10.88 21.39 -4.66
CA ASP A 160 9.75 20.99 -3.82
C ASP A 160 8.99 22.24 -3.37
N ASP A 161 7.68 22.09 -3.22
CA ASP A 161 6.80 23.19 -2.83
C ASP A 161 5.92 22.71 -1.68
N GLN A 162 5.94 23.42 -0.56
CA GLN A 162 5.29 22.98 0.67
C GLN A 162 4.13 23.89 1.05
N ARG A 163 2.97 23.28 1.32
CA ARG A 163 1.74 23.98 1.73
C ARG A 163 1.39 25.16 0.82
N ALA A 164 1.64 25.02 -0.47
CA ALA A 164 1.38 26.08 -1.44
C ALA A 164 -0.12 26.24 -1.69
N VAL A 165 -0.58 27.49 -1.75
CA VAL A 165 -1.92 27.82 -2.23
C VAL A 165 -1.82 28.03 -3.73
N THR A 166 -2.37 27.11 -4.51
CA THR A 166 -2.20 27.14 -5.97
C THR A 166 -3.51 27.27 -6.74
N GLY A 167 -4.64 27.37 -6.03
CA GLY A 167 -5.98 27.54 -6.60
C GLY A 167 -6.44 26.33 -7.41
N THR A 168 -7.39 26.54 -8.32
CA THR A 168 -7.91 25.49 -9.19
C THR A 168 -6.87 25.10 -10.24
N GLN A 169 -6.42 23.85 -10.22
CA GLN A 169 -5.54 23.29 -11.24
C GLN A 169 -6.06 21.96 -11.76
N THR A 170 -5.69 21.65 -13.00
CA THR A 170 -5.80 20.31 -13.57
C THR A 170 -4.40 19.79 -13.84
N PHE A 171 -4.06 18.65 -13.25
CA PHE A 171 -2.90 17.84 -13.60
C PHE A 171 -3.33 16.77 -14.59
N VAL A 172 -2.73 16.79 -15.78
CA VAL A 172 -2.98 15.81 -16.85
C VAL A 172 -1.84 14.82 -16.85
N PHE A 173 -2.13 13.56 -16.55
CA PHE A 173 -1.17 12.46 -16.53
C PHE A 173 -1.17 11.75 -17.88
N ASN A 174 0.02 11.38 -18.34
CA ASN A 174 0.20 10.58 -19.55
C ASN A 174 1.24 9.50 -19.30
N ASN A 175 0.77 8.36 -18.81
CA ASN A 175 1.61 7.26 -18.34
C ASN A 175 2.68 7.72 -17.31
N SER A 176 2.25 8.58 -16.40
CA SER A 176 3.11 9.23 -15.40
C SER A 176 2.79 8.69 -14.00
N GLU A 177 3.71 8.84 -13.05
CA GLU A 177 3.46 8.41 -11.68
C GLU A 177 2.48 9.37 -10.95
N LEU A 178 1.67 8.83 -10.06
CA LEU A 178 1.01 9.59 -9.00
C LEU A 178 1.25 8.88 -7.68
N ALA A 179 1.87 9.57 -6.74
CA ALA A 179 2.18 8.98 -5.44
C ALA A 179 1.98 9.96 -4.30
N VAL A 180 1.59 9.44 -3.14
CA VAL A 180 1.64 10.14 -1.87
C VAL A 180 2.87 9.64 -1.12
N SER A 181 3.58 10.56 -0.49
CA SER A 181 4.77 10.31 0.31
C SER A 181 4.54 10.75 1.74
N LEU A 182 4.89 9.89 2.69
CA LEU A 182 5.05 10.17 4.10
C LEU A 182 6.54 10.35 4.33
N GLN A 183 6.99 11.58 4.46
CA GLN A 183 8.37 11.89 4.83
C GLN A 183 8.42 12.06 6.34
N LEU A 184 9.21 11.22 7.01
CA LEU A 184 9.17 11.13 8.47
C LEU A 184 10.16 12.08 9.13
N GLU A 185 11.12 12.62 8.38
CA GLU A 185 12.27 13.32 8.93
C GLU A 185 12.83 14.41 8.01
N GLY A 186 13.76 15.20 8.56
CA GLY A 186 14.41 16.30 7.86
C GLY A 186 13.49 17.50 7.63
N ASP A 187 14.00 18.46 6.85
CA ASP A 187 13.25 19.67 6.51
C ASP A 187 12.01 19.38 5.65
N GLN A 188 11.93 18.16 5.10
CA GLN A 188 10.81 17.70 4.29
C GLN A 188 9.84 16.81 5.06
N GLN A 189 9.91 16.75 6.40
CA GLN A 189 8.90 16.01 7.17
C GLN A 189 7.49 16.49 6.80
N GLY A 190 6.56 15.54 6.60
CA GLY A 190 5.17 15.80 6.25
C GLY A 190 4.59 14.85 5.21
N ILE A 191 3.39 15.17 4.74
CA ILE A 191 2.69 14.43 3.68
C ILE A 191 2.82 15.17 2.36
N TRP A 192 3.41 14.53 1.37
CA TRP A 192 3.68 15.13 0.06
C TRP A 192 3.01 14.34 -1.05
N VAL A 193 2.81 14.99 -2.19
CA VAL A 193 2.38 14.33 -3.42
C VAL A 193 3.47 14.45 -4.47
N ARG A 194 3.77 13.35 -5.15
CA ARG A 194 4.68 13.33 -6.29
C ARG A 194 3.85 13.12 -7.55
N PHE A 195 3.92 14.10 -8.44
CA PHE A 195 3.40 13.99 -9.80
C PHE A 195 4.57 13.63 -10.70
N GLY A 196 4.53 12.46 -11.31
CA GLY A 196 5.63 11.90 -12.09
C GLY A 196 5.98 12.71 -13.32
N GLU A 197 7.12 12.36 -13.93
CA GLU A 197 7.54 12.94 -15.19
C GLU A 197 6.46 12.71 -16.27
N GLY A 198 6.17 13.75 -17.07
CA GLY A 198 5.11 13.73 -18.08
C GLY A 198 3.77 14.29 -17.63
N THR A 199 3.59 14.59 -16.33
CA THR A 199 2.41 15.30 -15.85
C THR A 199 2.51 16.79 -16.20
N THR A 200 1.50 17.32 -16.90
CA THR A 200 1.37 18.76 -17.15
C THR A 200 0.35 19.38 -16.21
N SER A 201 0.60 20.59 -15.73
CA SER A 201 -0.39 21.37 -14.96
C SER A 201 -0.93 22.54 -15.78
N THR A 202 -2.25 22.70 -15.76
CA THR A 202 -2.93 23.89 -16.28
C THR A 202 -3.68 24.59 -15.16
N VAL A 203 -3.43 25.89 -15.01
CA VAL A 203 -4.21 26.75 -14.09
C VAL A 203 -5.55 27.05 -14.74
N ASN A 204 -6.64 26.74 -14.04
CA ASN A 204 -7.98 27.09 -14.48
C ASN A 204 -8.35 28.46 -13.90
N PRO A 205 -8.84 29.41 -14.73
CA PRO A 205 -9.25 30.73 -14.27
C PRO A 205 -10.47 30.70 -13.34
#